data_AF-R7BMK6-F1
#
_entry.id   AF-R7BMK6-F1
#
_cell.length_a   1.000
_cell.length_b   1.000
_cell.length_c   1.000
_cell.angle_alpha   90.00
_cell.angle_beta   90.00
_cell.angle_gamma   90.00
#
_symmetry.space_group_name_H-M   'P 1'
#
loop_
_entity.id
_entity.type
_entity.pdbx_description
1 polymer ?
#
loop_
_entity_poly.entity_id
_entity_poly.type
_entity_poly.pdbx_seq_one_letter_code
_entity_poly.pdbx_strand_id
1 'polypeptide(L)'
;MEKYTEKEKDYLRWYTGDIRERTAEGYLISSYTQKSASQYKLVNMLLYEGMENEYERLKDNSGYLPIIKDINEVLSLYEALINVAKHIKCETMVLYRIERQRAIIFLKQKKFNPSFLSCSKDEPCAKFEYKNDSRIIKLELKNAYVIDVYEALKNEYEKNDEKEVIILPFHSIVYDERKSCFIVMDELTNSYTDYNKSELLKFIVTDNEVKNANSVIESLNYHKTPTQNMIEKYINWKHYVQEYIKQLISEKSS
;
A
#
# COMPACT_ATOMS: atom_id res chain seq x y z
N MET A 1 -20.59 -8.23 14.12
CA MET A 1 -19.22 -8.66 13.75
C MET A 1 -19.17 -8.62 12.24
N GLU A 2 -18.46 -7.66 11.65
CA GLU A 2 -18.35 -7.58 10.18
C GLU A 2 -17.72 -8.87 9.69
N LYS A 3 -18.40 -9.54 8.75
CA LYS A 3 -17.95 -10.82 8.21
C LYS A 3 -17.35 -10.54 6.85
N TYR A 4 -16.04 -10.29 6.82
CA TYR A 4 -15.29 -10.21 5.56
C TYR A 4 -15.39 -11.53 4.81
N THR A 5 -15.48 -11.46 3.49
CA THR A 5 -15.45 -12.65 2.65
C THR A 5 -14.08 -13.33 2.75
N GLU A 6 -14.03 -14.64 2.48
CA GLU A 6 -12.77 -15.36 2.47
C GLU A 6 -11.79 -14.80 1.43
N LYS A 7 -12.31 -14.31 0.29
CA LYS A 7 -11.50 -13.65 -0.74
C LYS A 7 -10.86 -12.35 -0.24
N GLU A 8 -11.58 -11.54 0.52
CA GLU A 8 -11.04 -10.31 1.12
C GLU A 8 -9.95 -10.60 2.15
N LYS A 9 -10.17 -11.62 3.00
CA LYS A 9 -9.15 -12.10 3.93
C LYS A 9 -7.92 -12.62 3.20
N ASP A 10 -8.10 -13.35 2.10
CA ASP A 10 -7.00 -13.89 1.31
C ASP A 10 -6.15 -12.77 0.71
N TYR A 11 -6.76 -11.72 0.16
CA TYR A 11 -6.02 -10.54 -0.32
C TYR A 11 -5.27 -9.82 0.80
N LEU A 12 -5.88 -9.67 1.97
CA LEU A 12 -5.19 -9.09 3.13
C LEU A 12 -3.99 -9.96 3.55
N ARG A 13 -4.17 -11.28 3.65
CA ARG A 13 -3.09 -12.23 3.94
C ARG A 13 -1.94 -12.08 2.95
N TRP A 14 -2.22 -12.12 1.65
CA TRP A 14 -1.19 -11.99 0.63
C TRP A 14 -0.48 -10.63 0.68
N TYR A 15 -1.20 -9.54 0.95
CA TYR A 15 -0.61 -8.22 1.16
C TYR A 15 0.38 -8.18 2.33
N THR A 16 0.08 -8.88 3.43
CA THR A 16 0.99 -8.99 4.61
C THR A 16 2.16 -9.97 4.44
N GLY A 17 2.26 -10.61 3.27
CA GLY A 17 3.35 -11.53 2.92
C GLY A 17 3.05 -13.01 3.17
N ASP A 18 1.82 -13.38 3.54
CA ASP A 18 1.41 -14.78 3.70
C ASP A 18 1.38 -15.49 2.33
N ILE A 19 2.10 -16.61 2.21
CA ILE A 19 2.19 -17.42 0.98
C ILE A 19 1.20 -18.59 0.96
N ARG A 20 0.41 -18.80 2.03
CA ARG A 20 -0.51 -19.93 2.10
C ARG A 20 -1.73 -19.72 1.23
N GLU A 21 -2.15 -20.77 0.54
CA GLU A 21 -3.35 -20.77 -0.31
C GLU A 21 -4.50 -21.50 0.40
N ARG A 22 -5.72 -21.02 0.18
CA ARG A 22 -6.93 -21.61 0.72
C ARG A 22 -7.41 -22.73 -0.19
N THR A 23 -7.56 -23.93 0.37
CA THR A 23 -8.14 -25.10 -0.31
C THR A 23 -9.64 -24.93 -0.51
N ALA A 24 -10.25 -25.78 -1.36
CA ALA A 24 -11.70 -25.80 -1.56
C ALA A 24 -12.46 -26.10 -0.26
N GLU A 25 -11.83 -26.84 0.66
CA GLU A 25 -12.34 -27.21 1.98
C GLU A 25 -12.12 -26.11 3.03
N GLY A 26 -11.45 -25.00 2.68
CA GLY A 26 -11.24 -23.83 3.53
C GLY A 26 -9.96 -23.84 4.37
N TYR A 27 -9.14 -24.89 4.29
CA TYR A 27 -7.85 -24.97 4.99
C TYR A 27 -6.77 -24.14 4.29
N LEU A 28 -5.90 -23.51 5.09
CA LEU A 28 -4.71 -22.82 4.61
C LEU A 28 -3.52 -23.80 4.55
N ILE A 29 -2.92 -23.94 3.37
CA ILE A 29 -1.75 -24.79 3.15
C ILE A 29 -0.60 -23.98 2.57
N SER A 30 0.63 -24.32 2.96
CA SER A 30 1.83 -23.70 2.40
C SER A 30 1.89 -23.94 0.90
N SER A 31 1.94 -22.84 0.13
CA SER A 31 2.13 -22.87 -1.32
C SER A 31 3.54 -22.38 -1.61
N TYR A 32 4.20 -22.98 -2.61
CA TYR A 32 5.51 -22.52 -3.09
C TYR A 32 5.40 -21.30 -4.03
N THR A 33 4.25 -20.64 -4.08
CA THR A 33 4.02 -19.51 -4.99
C THR A 33 4.71 -18.24 -4.47
N GLN A 34 5.45 -17.55 -5.35
CA GLN A 34 6.10 -16.26 -5.05
C GLN A 34 5.11 -15.07 -5.00
N LYS A 35 3.80 -15.33 -4.79
CA LYS A 35 2.73 -14.32 -4.91
C LYS A 35 2.86 -13.19 -3.87
N SER A 36 3.22 -13.49 -2.62
CA SER A 36 3.03 -12.52 -1.53
C SER A 36 4.08 -11.38 -1.50
N ALA A 37 5.37 -11.70 -1.62
CA ALA A 37 6.43 -10.70 -1.62
C ALA A 37 6.40 -9.78 -2.86
N SER A 38 5.78 -10.25 -3.96
CA SER A 38 5.58 -9.44 -5.17
C SER A 38 4.35 -8.53 -5.07
N GLN A 39 3.27 -8.96 -4.42
CA GLN A 39 2.03 -8.18 -4.30
C GLN A 39 2.19 -6.93 -3.41
N TYR A 40 2.72 -7.05 -2.19
CA TYR A 40 2.97 -5.87 -1.33
C TYR A 40 3.80 -4.80 -2.04
N LYS A 41 4.86 -5.24 -2.72
CA LYS A 41 5.76 -4.35 -3.46
C LYS A 41 5.05 -3.70 -4.64
N LEU A 42 4.29 -4.47 -5.42
CA LEU A 42 3.58 -4.00 -6.61
C LEU A 42 2.51 -2.97 -6.25
N VAL A 43 1.64 -3.33 -5.31
CA VAL A 43 0.53 -2.49 -4.83
C VAL A 43 1.07 -1.17 -4.30
N ASN A 44 2.05 -1.19 -3.39
CA ASN A 44 2.59 0.06 -2.87
C ASN A 44 3.34 0.88 -3.93
N MET A 45 3.99 0.24 -4.91
CA MET A 45 4.73 0.92 -5.99
C MET A 45 3.81 1.77 -6.88
N LEU A 46 2.64 1.24 -7.24
CA LEU A 46 1.71 1.92 -8.15
C LEU A 46 1.12 3.20 -7.55
N LEU A 47 1.11 3.34 -6.22
CA LEU A 47 0.50 4.49 -5.55
C LEU A 47 1.44 5.70 -5.34
N TYR A 48 2.72 5.61 -5.70
CA TYR A 48 3.61 6.78 -5.72
C TYR A 48 3.43 7.58 -7.02
N GLU A 49 3.35 8.91 -6.95
CA GLU A 49 3.11 9.79 -8.11
C GLU A 49 4.14 9.59 -9.25
N GLY A 50 5.43 9.52 -8.91
CA GLY A 50 6.54 9.39 -9.86
C GLY A 50 7.17 8.00 -9.90
N MET A 51 8.45 7.94 -10.27
CA MET A 51 9.25 6.71 -10.34
C MET A 51 10.33 6.62 -9.25
N GLU A 52 10.34 7.56 -8.30
CA GLU A 52 11.38 7.62 -7.27
C GLU A 52 11.39 6.34 -6.43
N ASN A 53 10.22 5.81 -6.08
CA ASN A 53 10.11 4.57 -5.31
C ASN A 53 10.63 3.36 -6.10
N GLU A 54 10.39 3.29 -7.41
CA GLU A 54 10.93 2.27 -8.31
C GLU A 54 12.46 2.31 -8.32
N TYR A 55 13.05 3.49 -8.52
CA TYR A 55 14.50 3.65 -8.52
C TYR A 55 15.13 3.29 -7.17
N GLU A 56 14.51 3.71 -6.05
CA GLU A 56 15.04 3.39 -4.72
C GLU A 56 15.02 1.88 -4.44
N ARG A 57 14.00 1.17 -4.89
CA ARG A 57 13.90 -0.29 -4.71
C ARG A 57 14.99 -1.06 -5.44
N LEU A 58 15.54 -0.49 -6.51
CA LEU A 58 16.61 -1.08 -7.32
C LEU A 58 18.03 -0.74 -6.80
N LYS A 59 18.17 0.20 -5.85
CA LYS A 59 19.48 0.57 -5.28
C LYS A 59 20.03 -0.44 -4.27
N ASP A 60 19.16 -1.20 -3.62
CA ASP A 60 19.57 -2.29 -2.74
C ASP A 60 20.04 -3.46 -3.65
N ASN A 61 21.26 -4.01 -3.47
CA ASN A 61 21.96 -4.98 -4.37
C ASN A 61 21.21 -6.30 -4.73
N SER A 62 19.93 -6.44 -4.36
CA SER A 62 19.01 -7.54 -4.72
C SER A 62 17.66 -7.02 -5.26
N GLY A 63 17.59 -5.74 -5.61
CA GLY A 63 16.38 -5.03 -5.99
C GLY A 63 15.76 -5.57 -7.27
N TYR A 64 14.50 -5.98 -7.19
CA TYR A 64 13.68 -6.38 -8.33
C TYR A 64 12.29 -5.77 -8.17
N LEU A 65 11.78 -5.21 -9.25
CA LEU A 65 10.43 -4.66 -9.36
C LEU A 65 9.48 -5.74 -9.91
N PRO A 66 8.36 -6.02 -9.22
CA PRO A 66 7.40 -7.02 -9.66
C PRO A 66 6.68 -6.58 -10.94
N ILE A 67 6.54 -7.52 -11.89
CA ILE A 67 5.79 -7.35 -13.14
C ILE A 67 4.28 -7.45 -12.86
N ILE A 68 3.47 -6.68 -13.58
CA ILE A 68 2.01 -6.74 -13.53
C ILE A 68 1.54 -7.92 -14.38
N LYS A 69 1.17 -9.04 -13.73
CA LYS A 69 0.65 -10.23 -14.42
C LYS A 69 -0.82 -10.08 -14.78
N ASP A 70 -1.62 -9.58 -13.85
CA ASP A 70 -3.05 -9.31 -14.02
C ASP A 70 -3.39 -8.01 -13.27
N ILE A 71 -3.72 -6.96 -14.02
CA ILE A 71 -4.11 -5.68 -13.44
C ILE A 71 -5.46 -5.76 -12.71
N ASN A 72 -6.38 -6.62 -13.16
CA ASN A 72 -7.68 -6.77 -12.50
C ASN A 72 -7.54 -7.45 -11.14
N GLU A 73 -6.60 -8.38 -10.99
CA GLU A 73 -6.26 -8.97 -9.69
C GLU A 73 -5.68 -7.91 -8.74
N VAL A 74 -4.82 -7.02 -9.24
CA VAL A 74 -4.26 -5.91 -8.47
C VAL A 74 -5.36 -4.92 -8.03
N LEU A 75 -6.29 -4.57 -8.93
CA LEU A 75 -7.44 -3.72 -8.59
C LEU A 75 -8.37 -4.38 -7.57
N SER A 76 -8.65 -5.67 -7.73
CA SER A 76 -9.44 -6.45 -6.78
C SER A 76 -8.80 -6.50 -5.39
N LEU A 77 -7.46 -6.56 -5.32
CA LEU A 77 -6.73 -6.50 -4.06
C LEU A 77 -6.93 -5.15 -3.37
N TYR A 78 -6.81 -4.03 -4.11
CA TYR A 78 -7.09 -2.70 -3.53
C TYR A 78 -8.52 -2.60 -2.99
N GLU A 79 -9.52 -3.01 -3.77
CA GLU A 79 -10.93 -3.01 -3.35
C GLU A 79 -11.13 -3.82 -2.07
N ALA A 80 -10.54 -5.01 -2.00
CA ALA A 80 -10.61 -5.85 -0.80
C ALA A 80 -9.99 -5.18 0.44
N LEU A 81 -8.80 -4.58 0.32
CA LEU A 81 -8.18 -3.88 1.44
C LEU A 81 -9.02 -2.68 1.91
N ILE A 82 -9.58 -1.92 0.98
CA ILE A 82 -10.46 -0.79 1.29
C ILE A 82 -11.74 -1.30 1.97
N ASN A 83 -12.36 -2.37 1.48
CA ASN A 83 -13.55 -2.96 2.09
C ASN A 83 -13.31 -3.42 3.53
N VAL A 84 -12.17 -4.07 3.79
CA VAL A 84 -11.81 -4.58 5.12
C VAL A 84 -11.49 -3.45 6.10
N ALA A 85 -11.06 -2.28 5.61
CA ALA A 85 -10.72 -1.17 6.49
C ALA A 85 -11.94 -0.66 7.28
N LYS A 86 -11.69 -0.23 8.51
CA LYS A 86 -12.66 0.41 9.40
C LYS A 86 -12.31 1.87 9.59
N HIS A 87 -13.34 2.69 9.75
CA HIS A 87 -13.14 4.10 10.07
C HIS A 87 -12.95 4.30 11.56
N ILE A 88 -11.85 4.94 11.93
CA ILE A 88 -11.58 5.36 13.30
C ILE A 88 -11.88 6.85 13.40
N LYS A 89 -13.07 7.18 13.94
CA LYS A 89 -13.44 8.54 14.33
C LYS A 89 -13.29 8.68 15.84
N CYS A 90 -12.58 9.71 16.30
CA CYS A 90 -12.56 10.17 17.69
C CYS A 90 -11.77 9.34 18.72
N GLU A 91 -11.20 8.18 18.36
CA GLU A 91 -10.26 7.46 19.21
C GLU A 91 -8.82 7.82 18.84
N THR A 92 -8.05 8.33 19.80
CA THR A 92 -6.61 8.59 19.60
C THR A 92 -5.86 7.26 19.63
N MET A 93 -5.83 6.57 18.49
CA MET A 93 -4.97 5.39 18.32
C MET A 93 -3.55 5.87 18.04
N VAL A 94 -2.60 5.39 18.84
CA VAL A 94 -1.18 5.63 18.62
C VAL A 94 -0.58 4.40 17.97
N LEU A 95 0.11 4.61 16.85
CA LEU A 95 0.83 3.59 16.11
C LEU A 95 2.30 3.96 16.01
N TYR A 96 3.13 2.94 15.80
CA TYR A 96 4.57 3.07 15.66
C TYR A 96 5.04 2.40 14.39
N ARG A 97 6.09 2.95 13.78
CA ARG A 97 6.71 2.38 12.59
C ARG A 97 8.19 2.71 12.57
N ILE A 98 9.01 1.77 12.09
CA ILE A 98 10.40 2.05 11.76
C ILE A 98 10.44 2.51 10.32
N GLU A 99 10.93 3.73 10.11
CA GLU A 99 10.92 4.35 8.80
C GLU A 99 12.29 4.94 8.45
N ARG A 100 12.66 4.86 7.18
CA ARG A 100 13.91 5.42 6.66
C ARG A 100 13.82 6.95 6.66
N GLN A 101 14.92 7.64 6.97
CA GLN A 101 14.97 9.11 7.02
C GLN A 101 14.38 9.79 5.78
N ARG A 102 14.60 9.25 4.58
CA ARG A 102 14.04 9.80 3.33
C ARG A 102 12.52 9.73 3.27
N ALA A 103 11.92 8.63 3.72
CA ALA A 103 10.46 8.49 3.78
C ALA A 103 9.87 9.43 4.85
N ILE A 104 10.57 9.63 5.97
CA ILE A 104 10.20 10.65 6.97
C ILE A 104 10.20 12.05 6.36
N ILE A 105 11.24 12.40 5.59
CA ILE A 105 11.33 13.68 4.88
C ILE A 105 10.17 13.82 3.86
N PHE A 106 9.89 12.76 3.11
CA PHE A 106 8.77 12.73 2.16
C PHE A 106 7.44 13.03 2.88
N LEU A 107 7.13 12.34 3.98
CA LEU A 107 5.90 12.55 4.75
C LEU A 107 5.80 13.99 5.27
N LYS A 108 6.90 14.56 5.78
CA LYS A 108 6.95 15.97 6.22
C LYS A 108 6.69 16.96 5.09
N GLN A 109 7.21 16.69 3.88
CA GLN A 109 7.13 17.60 2.73
C GLN A 109 5.80 17.50 1.99
N LYS A 110 5.38 16.28 1.67
CA LYS A 110 4.20 16.01 0.85
C LYS A 110 2.90 16.06 1.64
N LYS A 111 2.97 15.85 2.96
CA LYS A 111 1.84 15.92 3.90
C LYS A 111 0.72 14.91 3.63
N PHE A 112 1.05 13.78 3.03
CA PHE A 112 0.16 12.61 2.90
C PHE A 112 0.97 11.32 2.83
N ASN A 113 0.36 10.17 3.14
CA ASN A 113 0.96 8.86 2.81
C ASN A 113 0.56 8.42 1.40
N PRO A 114 1.50 8.13 0.50
CA PRO A 114 1.17 7.78 -0.88
C PRO A 114 0.62 6.36 -1.00
N SER A 115 1.10 5.45 -0.15
CA SER A 115 0.70 4.04 -0.16
C SER A 115 0.18 3.61 1.21
N PHE A 116 -0.31 2.38 1.29
CA PHE A 116 -0.68 1.73 2.54
C PHE A 116 0.49 1.76 3.53
N LEU A 117 0.22 2.21 4.75
CA LEU A 117 1.23 2.36 5.79
C LEU A 117 1.02 1.32 6.88
N SER A 118 1.79 0.23 6.81
CA SER A 118 1.83 -0.81 7.86
C SER A 118 2.56 -0.30 9.11
N CYS A 119 1.89 -0.34 10.24
CA CYS A 119 2.39 0.12 11.53
C CYS A 119 2.11 -0.93 12.61
N SER A 120 2.70 -0.77 13.79
CA SER A 120 2.38 -1.58 14.97
C SER A 120 1.66 -0.75 16.03
N LYS A 121 0.79 -1.40 16.82
CA LYS A 121 0.23 -0.80 18.04
C LYS A 121 1.24 -0.70 19.17
N ASP A 122 2.28 -1.54 19.14
CA ASP A 122 3.32 -1.54 20.16
C ASP A 122 4.52 -0.73 19.68
N GLU A 123 5.19 -0.07 20.64
CA GLU A 123 6.45 0.57 20.37
C GLU A 123 7.51 -0.52 20.06
N PRO A 124 8.25 -0.40 18.93
CA PRO A 124 9.27 -1.35 18.55
C PRO A 124 10.30 -1.57 19.68
N CYS A 125 10.40 -2.80 20.19
CA CYS A 125 11.49 -3.16 21.09
C CYS A 125 12.83 -3.25 20.31
N ALA A 126 13.97 -3.20 21.01
CA ALA A 126 15.32 -3.21 20.45
C ALA A 126 15.68 -4.36 19.46
N LYS A 127 14.75 -5.28 19.16
CA LYS A 127 14.88 -6.36 18.16
C LYS A 127 14.84 -5.89 16.71
N PHE A 128 14.37 -4.68 16.44
CA PHE A 128 14.44 -4.15 15.09
C PHE A 128 15.84 -3.60 14.83
N GLU A 129 16.65 -4.38 14.12
CA GLU A 129 17.95 -3.93 13.63
C GLU A 129 17.77 -2.61 12.86
N TYR A 130 18.39 -1.55 13.38
CA TYR A 130 18.48 -0.27 12.69
C TYR A 130 19.28 -0.46 11.40
N LYS A 131 18.59 -0.80 10.31
CA LYS A 131 19.17 -0.67 8.97
C LYS A 131 19.44 0.82 8.73
N ASN A 132 20.63 1.13 8.20
CA ASN A 132 21.17 2.48 7.93
C ASN A 132 20.09 3.58 7.82
N ASP A 133 20.18 4.58 8.71
CA ASP A 133 19.32 5.78 8.77
C ASP A 133 17.81 5.56 9.03
N SER A 134 17.43 4.45 9.67
CA SER A 134 16.04 4.23 10.10
C SER A 134 15.76 4.79 11.49
N ARG A 135 14.56 5.34 11.71
CA ARG A 135 14.09 5.88 13.00
C ARG A 135 12.70 5.36 13.32
N ILE A 136 12.40 5.21 14.61
CA ILE A 136 11.03 4.98 15.07
C ILE A 136 10.27 6.30 14.91
N ILE A 137 9.15 6.24 14.21
CA ILE A 137 8.17 7.32 14.13
C ILE A 137 6.90 6.92 14.86
N LYS A 138 6.27 7.91 15.49
CA LYS A 138 4.97 7.79 16.16
C LYS A 138 3.90 8.43 15.28
N LEU A 139 2.77 7.75 15.10
CA LEU A 139 1.60 8.22 14.38
C LEU A 139 0.40 8.28 15.33
N GLU A 140 -0.22 9.44 15.46
CA GLU A 140 -1.46 9.67 16.19
C GLU A 140 -2.60 9.73 15.17
N LEU A 141 -3.48 8.72 15.18
CA LEU A 141 -4.66 8.70 14.33
C LEU A 141 -5.76 9.50 14.99
N LYS A 142 -6.26 10.52 14.30
CA LYS A 142 -7.43 11.31 14.75
C LYS A 142 -8.69 10.97 13.97
N ASN A 143 -8.51 10.76 12.67
CA ASN A 143 -9.54 10.36 11.74
C ASN A 143 -8.82 9.56 10.64
N ALA A 144 -9.09 8.27 10.47
CA ALA A 144 -8.42 7.46 9.46
C ALA A 144 -9.16 6.15 9.18
N TYR A 145 -9.01 5.64 7.97
CA TYR A 145 -9.34 4.26 7.63
C TYR A 145 -8.15 3.36 7.88
N VAL A 146 -8.37 2.33 8.70
CA VAL A 146 -7.34 1.36 9.06
C VAL A 146 -7.82 -0.06 8.98
N ILE A 147 -6.90 -0.98 8.74
CA ILE A 147 -7.11 -2.41 8.86
C ILE A 147 -6.34 -2.87 10.08
N ASP A 148 -7.04 -3.30 11.13
CA ASP A 148 -6.43 -4.11 12.17
C ASP A 148 -6.33 -5.55 11.64
N VAL A 149 -5.11 -5.97 11.32
CA VAL A 149 -4.86 -7.23 10.60
C VAL A 149 -5.27 -8.43 11.45
N TYR A 150 -4.95 -8.40 12.75
CA TYR A 150 -5.34 -9.47 13.66
C TYR A 150 -6.85 -9.52 13.85
N GLU A 151 -7.53 -8.38 13.95
CA GLU A 151 -8.99 -8.38 14.04
C GLU A 151 -9.66 -8.97 12.79
N ALA A 152 -9.13 -8.67 11.61
CA ALA A 152 -9.69 -9.13 10.34
C ALA A 152 -9.45 -10.62 10.07
N LEU A 153 -8.24 -11.10 10.38
CA LEU A 153 -7.80 -12.46 10.05
C LEU A 153 -7.89 -13.46 11.21
N LYS A 154 -7.93 -12.98 12.46
CA LYS A 154 -7.95 -13.80 13.67
C LYS A 154 -6.81 -14.84 13.65
N ASN A 155 -7.16 -16.12 13.81
CA ASN A 155 -6.21 -17.23 13.89
C ASN A 155 -5.50 -17.50 12.55
N GLU A 156 -5.91 -16.87 11.45
CA GLU A 156 -5.21 -16.98 10.17
C GLU A 156 -3.96 -16.10 10.10
N TYR A 157 -3.78 -15.12 10.99
CA TYR A 157 -2.61 -14.24 10.99
C TYR A 157 -1.48 -14.81 11.86
N GLU A 158 -0.40 -15.29 11.22
CA GLU A 158 0.74 -15.92 11.90
C GLU A 158 1.62 -14.93 12.66
N LYS A 159 1.63 -13.66 12.25
CA LYS A 159 2.48 -12.59 12.82
C LYS A 159 1.74 -11.74 13.85
N ASN A 160 0.86 -12.37 14.64
CA ASN A 160 -0.01 -11.65 15.57
C ASN A 160 0.76 -10.85 16.66
N ASP A 161 2.02 -11.19 16.90
CA ASP A 161 2.94 -10.47 17.77
C ASP A 161 3.36 -9.11 17.21
N GLU A 162 3.31 -8.91 15.89
CA GLU A 162 3.57 -7.61 15.25
C GLU A 162 2.48 -6.57 15.55
N LYS A 163 1.28 -7.03 15.98
CA LYS A 163 0.10 -6.19 16.24
C LYS A 163 -0.15 -5.16 15.12
N GLU A 164 -0.08 -5.66 13.89
CA GLU A 164 -0.07 -4.85 12.68
C GLU A 164 -1.41 -4.12 12.46
N VAL A 165 -1.30 -2.83 12.19
CA VAL A 165 -2.39 -1.96 11.73
C VAL A 165 -1.94 -1.26 10.46
N ILE A 166 -2.72 -1.43 9.39
CA ILE A 166 -2.43 -0.83 8.09
C ILE A 166 -3.32 0.40 7.91
N ILE A 167 -2.73 1.57 7.71
CA ILE A 167 -3.45 2.79 7.34
C ILE A 167 -3.64 2.80 5.82
N LEU A 168 -4.86 3.05 5.35
CA LEU A 168 -5.15 3.21 3.93
C LEU A 168 -4.34 4.37 3.29
N PRO A 169 -4.07 4.35 1.98
CA PRO A 169 -3.33 5.41 1.31
C PRO A 169 -4.07 6.77 1.33
N PHE A 170 -3.36 7.82 0.94
CA PHE A 170 -3.85 9.17 0.65
C PHE A 170 -4.45 9.94 1.83
N HIS A 171 -4.23 9.49 3.07
CA HIS A 171 -4.58 10.27 4.25
C HIS A 171 -3.65 11.47 4.37
N SER A 172 -4.20 12.59 4.83
CA SER A 172 -3.43 13.77 5.23
C SER A 172 -2.57 13.41 6.45
N ILE A 173 -1.30 13.80 6.39
CA ILE A 173 -0.32 13.54 7.43
C ILE A 173 0.44 14.83 7.73
N VAL A 174 0.43 15.26 8.98
CA VAL A 174 1.16 16.46 9.42
C VAL A 174 2.08 16.11 10.58
N TYR A 175 3.34 16.55 10.51
CA TYR A 175 4.25 16.38 11.63
C TYR A 175 4.03 17.47 12.67
N ASP A 176 3.72 17.07 13.91
CA ASP A 176 3.66 17.94 15.07
C ASP A 176 5.04 17.95 15.75
N GLU A 177 5.81 19.02 15.53
CA GLU A 177 7.13 19.20 16.13
C GLU A 177 7.09 19.23 17.66
N ARG A 178 5.98 19.69 18.29
CA ARG A 178 5.87 19.78 19.76
C ARG A 178 5.68 18.41 20.39
N LYS A 179 4.94 17.53 19.73
CA LYS A 179 4.69 16.15 20.17
C LYS A 179 5.72 15.15 19.62
N SER A 180 6.54 15.56 18.65
CA SER A 180 7.44 14.70 17.89
C SER A 180 6.72 13.48 17.28
N CYS A 181 5.53 13.71 16.70
CA CYS A 181 4.73 12.67 16.08
C CYS A 181 4.03 13.14 14.81
N PHE A 182 3.67 12.21 13.93
CA PHE A 182 2.80 12.47 12.80
C PHE A 182 1.34 12.36 13.24
N ILE A 183 0.51 13.31 12.83
CA ILE A 183 -0.93 13.30 13.02
C ILE A 183 -1.55 12.87 11.70
N VAL A 184 -2.38 11.83 11.73
CA VAL A 184 -3.06 11.28 10.55
C VAL A 184 -4.54 11.67 10.58
N MET A 185 -5.01 12.22 9.46
CA MET A 185 -6.37 12.73 9.29
C MET A 185 -6.94 12.24 7.95
N ASP A 186 -8.22 11.89 7.97
CA ASP A 186 -9.03 11.49 6.82
C ASP A 186 -9.52 12.74 6.07
N GLU A 187 -8.54 13.54 5.67
CA GLU A 187 -8.67 14.53 4.62
C GLU A 187 -8.00 13.89 3.41
N LEU A 188 -8.76 13.05 2.69
CA LEU A 188 -8.28 12.48 1.45
C LEU A 188 -7.76 13.61 0.56
N THR A 189 -6.56 13.45 0.03
CA THR A 189 -6.04 14.42 -0.95
C THR A 189 -7.05 14.52 -2.10
N ASN A 190 -7.43 15.75 -2.46
CA ASN A 190 -8.49 16.01 -3.45
C ASN A 190 -8.27 15.16 -4.71
N SER A 191 -9.37 14.64 -5.27
CA SER A 191 -9.39 14.07 -6.62
C SER A 191 -9.00 15.17 -7.61
N TYR A 192 -8.11 14.86 -8.53
CA TYR A 192 -7.63 15.80 -9.55
C TYR A 192 -8.19 15.51 -10.94
N THR A 193 -9.14 14.58 -11.06
CA THR A 193 -9.76 14.24 -12.35
C THR A 193 -11.27 14.44 -12.35
N ASP A 194 -11.78 14.84 -13.51
CA ASP A 194 -13.21 14.88 -13.83
C ASP A 194 -13.76 13.50 -14.25
N TYR A 195 -12.91 12.47 -14.30
CA TYR A 195 -13.31 11.13 -14.73
C TYR A 195 -14.03 10.39 -13.60
N ASN A 196 -15.10 9.69 -13.94
CA ASN A 196 -15.72 8.75 -13.01
C ASN A 196 -14.99 7.40 -12.97
N LYS A 197 -15.34 6.57 -11.99
CA LYS A 197 -14.74 5.26 -11.74
C LYS A 197 -14.70 4.33 -12.97
N SER A 198 -15.76 4.33 -13.78
CA SER A 198 -15.86 3.49 -14.99
C SER A 198 -14.93 3.99 -16.11
N GLU A 199 -14.76 5.30 -16.22
CA GLU A 199 -13.82 5.90 -17.19
C GLU A 199 -12.38 5.63 -16.79
N LEU A 200 -12.03 5.82 -15.51
CA LEU A 200 -10.70 5.48 -14.98
C LEU A 200 -10.36 4.02 -15.22
N LEU A 201 -11.30 3.10 -14.96
CA LEU A 201 -11.09 1.67 -15.19
C LEU A 201 -10.71 1.38 -16.65
N LYS A 202 -11.38 2.03 -17.63
CA LYS A 202 -11.05 1.86 -19.05
C LYS A 202 -9.61 2.28 -19.35
N PHE A 203 -9.11 3.36 -18.75
CA PHE A 203 -7.72 3.79 -18.95
C PHE A 203 -6.72 2.85 -18.28
N ILE A 204 -7.08 2.25 -17.15
CA ILE A 204 -6.19 1.38 -16.38
C ILE A 204 -6.03 0.00 -17.04
N VAL A 205 -7.11 -0.62 -17.49
CA VAL A 205 -7.11 -2.05 -17.85
C VAL A 205 -6.76 -2.33 -19.32
N THR A 206 -6.46 -1.32 -20.12
CA THR A 206 -6.12 -1.56 -21.53
C THR A 206 -4.77 -2.29 -21.67
N ASP A 207 -4.73 -3.28 -22.57
CA ASP A 207 -3.52 -4.07 -22.84
C ASP A 207 -2.29 -3.22 -23.18
N ASN A 208 -2.49 -2.12 -23.90
CA ASN A 208 -1.39 -1.24 -24.32
C ASN A 208 -0.76 -0.52 -23.14
N GLU A 209 -1.56 -0.03 -22.20
CA GLU A 209 -1.05 0.67 -21.02
C GLU A 209 -0.36 -0.31 -20.05
N VAL A 210 -0.93 -1.50 -19.84
CA VAL A 210 -0.29 -2.56 -19.04
C VAL A 210 1.03 -3.03 -19.68
N LYS A 211 1.07 -3.19 -21.01
CA LYS A 211 2.30 -3.52 -21.74
C LYS A 211 3.36 -2.42 -21.62
N ASN A 212 2.96 -1.15 -21.71
CA ASN A 212 3.89 -0.04 -21.50
C ASN A 212 4.44 -0.03 -20.06
N ALA A 213 3.57 -0.20 -19.06
CA ALA A 213 3.97 -0.28 -17.66
C ALA A 213 4.98 -1.40 -17.40
N ASN A 214 4.68 -2.61 -17.89
CA ASN A 214 5.61 -3.74 -17.80
C ASN A 214 6.92 -3.48 -18.57
N SER A 215 6.88 -2.83 -19.73
CA SER A 215 8.09 -2.48 -20.49
C SER A 215 9.00 -1.50 -19.73
N VAL A 216 8.43 -0.55 -18.99
CA VAL A 216 9.17 0.34 -18.09
C VAL A 216 9.80 -0.47 -16.95
N ILE A 217 9.00 -1.29 -16.26
CA ILE A 217 9.46 -2.13 -15.14
C ILE A 217 10.60 -3.06 -15.57
N GLU A 218 10.45 -3.75 -16.71
CA GLU A 218 11.48 -4.64 -17.26
C GLU A 218 12.75 -3.88 -17.61
N SER A 219 12.63 -2.73 -18.27
CA SER A 219 13.78 -1.90 -18.61
C SER A 219 14.57 -1.55 -17.34
N LEU A 220 13.90 -1.11 -16.29
CA LEU A 220 14.52 -0.78 -15.00
C LEU A 220 15.17 -2.01 -14.34
N ASN A 221 14.49 -3.16 -14.33
CA ASN A 221 15.03 -4.42 -13.81
C ASN A 221 16.30 -4.89 -14.55
N TYR A 222 16.43 -4.59 -15.85
CA TYR A 222 17.61 -4.89 -16.65
C TYR A 222 18.64 -3.74 -16.67
N HIS A 223 18.52 -2.76 -15.77
CA HIS A 223 19.36 -1.57 -15.70
C HIS A 223 19.44 -0.78 -17.02
N LYS A 224 18.36 -0.81 -17.81
CA LYS A 224 18.18 -0.01 -19.02
C LYS A 224 17.34 1.21 -18.69
N THR A 225 17.61 2.31 -19.39
CA THR A 225 16.81 3.53 -19.28
C THR A 225 15.59 3.42 -20.21
N PRO A 226 14.35 3.41 -19.69
CA PRO A 226 13.16 3.50 -20.52
C PRO A 226 13.14 4.83 -21.28
N THR A 227 12.48 4.88 -22.44
CA THR A 227 12.35 6.14 -23.18
C THR A 227 11.47 7.13 -22.41
N GLN A 228 11.69 8.44 -22.61
CA GLN A 228 10.90 9.50 -21.98
C GLN A 228 9.39 9.33 -22.21
N ASN A 229 8.99 8.99 -23.43
CA ASN A 229 7.59 8.74 -23.77
C ASN A 229 6.99 7.53 -23.01
N MET A 230 7.77 6.46 -22.79
CA MET A 230 7.30 5.32 -21.98
C MET A 230 7.09 5.72 -20.52
N ILE A 231 8.01 6.53 -19.98
CA ILE A 231 7.97 7.06 -18.61
C ILE A 231 6.73 7.95 -18.42
N GLU A 232 6.49 8.89 -19.32
CA GLU A 232 5.33 9.79 -19.26
C GLU A 232 4.01 9.03 -19.30
N LYS A 233 3.89 8.04 -20.19
CA LYS A 233 2.72 7.15 -20.24
C LYS A 233 2.55 6.34 -18.95
N TYR A 234 3.63 5.79 -18.43
CA TYR A 234 3.60 5.02 -17.18
C TYR A 234 3.16 5.87 -15.98
N ILE A 235 3.69 7.09 -15.84
CA ILE A 235 3.31 8.02 -14.78
C ILE A 235 1.84 8.43 -14.90
N ASN A 236 1.38 8.77 -16.11
CA ASN A 236 -0.03 9.10 -16.35
C ASN A 236 -0.95 7.91 -16.05
N TRP A 237 -0.55 6.70 -16.43
CA TRP A 237 -1.29 5.48 -16.11
C TRP A 237 -1.35 5.22 -14.61
N LYS A 238 -0.25 5.40 -13.87
CA LYS A 238 -0.24 5.34 -12.39
C LYS A 238 -1.19 6.36 -11.77
N HIS A 239 -1.24 7.57 -12.32
CA HIS A 239 -2.16 8.59 -11.86
C HIS A 239 -3.63 8.12 -11.98
N TYR A 240 -4.02 7.48 -13.09
CA TYR A 240 -5.36 6.91 -13.20
C TYR A 240 -5.63 5.83 -12.15
N VAL A 241 -4.65 4.97 -11.84
CA VAL A 241 -4.77 3.99 -10.74
C VAL A 241 -4.99 4.70 -9.41
N GLN A 242 -4.20 5.72 -9.09
CA GLN A 242 -4.30 6.46 -7.83
C GLN A 242 -5.69 7.11 -7.66
N GLU A 243 -6.19 7.74 -8.72
CA GLU A 243 -7.49 8.41 -8.72
C GLU A 243 -8.65 7.40 -8.61
N TYR A 244 -8.52 6.22 -9.24
CA TYR A 244 -9.47 5.12 -9.05
C TYR A 244 -9.53 4.68 -7.58
N ILE A 245 -8.36 4.53 -6.94
CA ILE A 245 -8.27 4.15 -5.52
C ILE A 245 -8.85 5.25 -4.61
N LYS A 246 -8.58 6.53 -4.88
CA LYS A 246 -9.18 7.64 -4.13
C LYS A 246 -10.71 7.62 -4.21
N GLN A 247 -11.28 7.32 -5.39
CA GLN A 247 -12.74 7.20 -5.55
C GLN A 247 -13.29 6.03 -4.72
N LEU A 248 -12.64 4.87 -4.71
CA LEU A 248 -13.06 3.73 -3.88
C LEU A 248 -13.07 4.08 -2.37
N ILE A 249 -12.07 4.80 -1.88
CA ILE A 249 -12.02 5.21 -0.46
C ILE A 249 -13.10 6.27 -0.17
N SER A 250 -13.35 7.18 -1.11
CA SER A 250 -14.39 8.22 -0.98
C SER A 250 -15.80 7.62 -0.94
N GLU A 251 -16.07 6.62 -1.79
CA GLU A 251 -17.34 5.87 -1.78
C GLU A 251 -17.57 5.14 -0.45
N LYS A 252 -16.52 4.60 0.17
CA LYS A 252 -16.61 3.98 1.51
C LYS A 252 -16.92 4.99 2.62
N SER A 253 -16.58 6.25 2.40
CA SER A 253 -16.79 7.34 3.37
C SER A 253 -18.16 8.00 3.30
N SER A 254 -18.94 7.67 2.26
CA SER A 254 -20.28 8.18 2.00
C SER A 254 -21.34 7.28 2.63
#